data_AF-A0A8I0JJL3-F1
#
_entry.id   AF-A0A8I0JJL3-F1
#
_cell.length_a   1.000
_cell.length_b   1.000
_cell.length_c   1.000
_cell.angle_alpha   90.00
_cell.angle_beta   90.00
_cell.angle_gamma   90.00
#
_symmetry.space_group_name_H-M   'P 1'
#
loop_
_entity.id
_entity.type
_entity.pdbx_description
1 polymer ?
#
loop_
_entity_poly.entity_id
_entity_poly.type
_entity_poly.pdbx_seq_one_letter_code
_entity_poly.pdbx_strand_id
1 'polypeptide(L)'
;MTTNHHEQATAGRPAAQAASWQRAAMLGTLAAASLLAGCATAPGEARNPQDPFEPFNRSMYSFNDGLDRAVLKPVATAYRDVTPRLARDGVSNFFSNLSDAWSFVNNALQGQAEGAYNSMVRFSVNTVFGLGGLLDIASEAGIERQKQDFGQTLGRWGVPTGPYLVLPLLGPSTVRDTAALPVDAWGNPLTAINDIPVRNSLYVLRLVDTRARLLNASDTLDSVALDRYSLTRDVYLNLRRGKSGDDGRIEDYDEDAGKLPPEDGAK
;
A
#
# COMPACT_ATOMS: atom_id res chain seq x y z
N MET A 1 -19.05 -11.55 80.00
CA MET A 1 -18.37 -10.55 80.83
C MET A 1 -16.93 -11.03 81.00
N THR A 2 -15.89 -10.26 80.68
CA THR A 2 -15.85 -8.89 80.11
C THR A 2 -14.48 -8.64 79.43
N THR A 3 -14.46 -7.68 78.49
CA THR A 3 -13.34 -6.84 77.98
C THR A 3 -12.00 -6.83 78.76
N ASN A 4 -10.80 -6.60 78.22
CA ASN A 4 -10.22 -6.30 76.87
C ASN A 4 -8.66 -6.52 76.99
N HIS A 5 -7.69 -6.21 76.10
CA HIS A 5 -7.60 -5.44 74.83
C HIS A 5 -6.44 -5.99 73.93
N HIS A 6 -5.71 -5.12 73.19
CA HIS A 6 -4.49 -5.37 72.38
C HIS A 6 -4.68 -6.20 71.07
N GLU A 7 -4.08 -5.86 69.92
CA GLU A 7 -3.28 -4.68 69.52
C GLU A 7 -3.45 -4.40 68.01
N GLN A 8 -3.31 -3.14 67.57
CA GLN A 8 -3.40 -2.76 66.14
C GLN A 8 -2.03 -2.35 65.58
N ALA A 9 -1.51 -3.13 64.63
CA ALA A 9 -0.29 -2.79 63.89
C ALA A 9 -0.63 -1.98 62.62
N THR A 10 -0.20 -0.71 62.57
CA THR A 10 -0.49 0.21 61.47
C THR A 10 0.65 0.25 60.43
N ALA A 11 0.49 -0.45 59.31
CA ALA A 11 1.44 -0.40 58.19
C ALA A 11 1.21 0.83 57.30
N GLY A 12 2.21 1.71 57.19
CA GLY A 12 2.07 3.02 56.54
C GLY A 12 2.61 3.13 55.11
N ARG A 13 1.81 3.78 54.24
CA ARG A 13 2.20 4.53 53.01
C ARG A 13 2.71 3.76 51.78
N PRO A 14 1.89 3.64 50.70
CA PRO A 14 2.34 3.25 49.35
C PRO A 14 2.76 4.43 48.44
N ALA A 15 2.83 5.66 48.96
CA ALA A 15 2.90 6.88 48.14
C ALA A 15 4.21 7.10 47.34
N ALA A 16 5.34 6.55 47.81
CA ALA A 16 6.66 6.87 47.25
C ALA A 16 6.94 6.18 45.90
N GLN A 17 6.41 4.96 45.67
CA GLN A 17 6.69 4.20 44.46
C GLN A 17 5.94 4.74 43.23
N ALA A 18 4.69 5.18 43.37
CA ALA A 18 3.90 5.68 42.24
C ALA A 18 4.59 6.88 41.53
N ALA A 19 5.18 7.79 42.30
CA ALA A 19 5.82 8.99 41.77
C ALA A 19 7.11 8.71 40.95
N SER A 20 7.81 7.60 41.20
CA SER A 20 9.00 7.24 40.40
C SER A 20 8.62 6.64 39.05
N TRP A 21 7.57 5.81 39.01
CA TRP A 21 7.06 5.21 37.77
C TRP A 21 6.46 6.26 36.83
N GLN A 22 5.73 7.24 37.35
CA GLN A 22 5.21 8.37 36.55
C GLN A 22 6.34 9.19 35.90
N ARG A 23 7.43 9.44 36.63
CA ARG A 23 8.60 10.16 36.11
C ARG A 23 9.36 9.35 35.05
N ALA A 24 9.53 8.05 35.26
CA ALA A 24 10.13 7.15 34.27
C ALA A 24 9.29 7.10 32.97
N ALA A 25 7.95 7.02 33.08
CA ALA A 25 7.05 7.04 31.93
C ALA A 25 7.13 8.37 31.15
N MET A 26 7.12 9.52 31.83
CA MET A 26 7.26 10.83 31.18
C MET A 26 8.62 11.03 30.49
N LEU A 27 9.71 10.53 31.09
CA LEU A 27 11.04 10.57 30.44
C LEU A 27 11.10 9.64 29.23
N GLY A 28 10.46 8.47 29.30
CA GLY A 28 10.33 7.55 28.17
C GLY A 28 9.54 8.13 26.99
N THR A 29 8.42 8.80 27.24
CA THR A 29 7.63 9.43 26.17
C THR A 29 8.32 10.66 25.57
N LEU A 30 9.02 11.46 26.39
CA LEU A 30 9.87 12.56 25.88
C LEU A 30 11.03 12.07 25.00
N ALA A 31 11.68 10.98 25.40
CA ALA A 31 12.76 10.36 24.60
C ALA A 31 12.23 9.74 23.29
N ALA A 32 11.05 9.11 23.31
CA ALA A 32 10.42 8.61 22.10
C ALA A 32 10.01 9.76 21.15
N ALA A 33 9.47 10.86 21.69
CA ALA A 33 9.09 12.03 20.90
C ALA A 33 10.29 12.74 20.25
N SER A 34 11.42 12.86 20.96
CA SER A 34 12.63 13.47 20.39
C SER A 34 13.31 12.60 19.32
N LEU A 35 13.29 11.28 19.48
CA LEU A 35 13.75 10.33 18.44
C LEU A 35 12.88 10.40 17.18
N LEU A 36 11.56 10.56 17.32
CA LEU A 36 10.65 10.78 16.18
C LEU A 36 10.88 12.13 15.48
N ALA A 37 11.12 13.20 16.24
CA ALA A 37 11.39 14.53 15.69
C ALA A 37 12.72 14.60 14.90
N GLY A 38 13.75 13.86 15.33
CA GLY A 38 15.06 13.84 14.70
C GLY A 38 15.08 13.34 13.24
N CYS A 39 14.05 12.61 12.79
CA CYS A 39 13.94 12.14 11.41
C CYS A 39 13.28 13.14 10.45
N ALA A 40 12.72 14.26 10.94
CA ALA A 40 11.98 15.21 10.10
C ALA A 40 12.86 16.29 9.44
N THR A 41 14.03 16.59 10.02
CA THR A 41 14.87 17.73 9.62
C THR A 41 15.95 17.32 8.61
N ALA A 42 15.72 17.63 7.34
CA ALA A 42 16.74 17.68 6.29
C ALA A 42 16.62 19.01 5.52
N PRO A 43 17.72 19.66 5.08
CA PRO A 43 17.68 21.09 4.76
C PRO A 43 17.15 21.42 3.36
N GLY A 44 16.44 22.55 3.26
CA GLY A 44 16.75 23.63 2.32
C GLY A 44 16.47 23.47 0.81
N GLU A 45 16.50 22.27 0.24
CA GLU A 45 16.21 22.09 -1.19
C GLU A 45 14.70 22.11 -1.47
N ALA A 46 14.34 22.51 -2.69
CA ALA A 46 12.96 22.61 -3.17
C ALA A 46 12.35 21.22 -3.37
N ARG A 47 12.02 20.56 -2.26
CA ARG A 47 11.37 19.25 -2.25
C ARG A 47 10.10 19.31 -3.09
N ASN A 48 9.95 18.37 -4.03
CA ASN A 48 8.70 18.17 -4.75
C ASN A 48 7.54 18.05 -3.72
N PRO A 49 6.49 18.88 -3.76
CA PRO A 49 5.38 18.84 -2.79
C PRO A 49 4.69 17.47 -2.72
N GLN A 50 4.76 16.70 -3.80
CA GLN A 50 4.18 15.37 -3.95
C GLN A 50 5.12 14.28 -3.37
N ASP A 51 6.41 14.58 -3.14
CA ASP A 51 7.47 13.67 -2.67
C ASP A 51 8.40 14.31 -1.59
N PRO A 52 7.87 14.84 -0.47
CA PRO A 52 8.67 15.47 0.58
C PRO A 52 9.59 14.50 1.35
N PHE A 53 9.53 13.20 1.06
CA PHE A 53 10.34 12.14 1.65
C PHE A 53 11.34 11.52 0.66
N GLU A 54 11.60 12.19 -0.48
CA GLU A 54 12.44 11.68 -1.57
C GLU A 54 13.76 10.99 -1.14
N PRO A 55 14.58 11.49 -0.18
CA PRO A 55 15.80 10.79 0.24
C PRO A 55 15.55 9.41 0.89
N PHE A 56 14.48 9.29 1.68
CA PHE A 56 14.04 8.02 2.25
C PHE A 56 13.45 7.12 1.16
N ASN A 57 12.60 7.69 0.30
CA ASN A 57 11.93 6.96 -0.77
C ASN A 57 12.92 6.40 -1.80
N ARG A 58 13.97 7.14 -2.19
CA ARG A 58 15.08 6.65 -3.03
C ARG A 58 15.90 5.55 -2.36
N SER A 59 16.10 5.63 -1.04
CA SER A 59 16.78 4.58 -0.27
C SER A 59 15.97 3.28 -0.25
N MET A 60 14.66 3.35 0.07
CA MET A 60 13.78 2.19 0.04
C MET A 60 13.58 1.63 -1.38
N TYR A 61 13.54 2.49 -2.40
CA TYR A 61 13.52 2.09 -3.80
C TYR A 61 14.79 1.30 -4.17
N SER A 62 15.97 1.78 -3.78
CA SER A 62 17.25 1.11 -4.04
C SER A 62 17.35 -0.25 -3.35
N PHE A 63 16.83 -0.37 -2.12
CA PHE A 63 16.69 -1.65 -1.42
C PHE A 63 15.76 -2.63 -2.16
N ASN A 64 14.59 -2.15 -2.58
CA ASN A 64 13.59 -2.96 -3.31
C ASN A 64 14.09 -3.42 -4.68
N ASP A 65 14.74 -2.53 -5.44
CA ASP A 65 15.35 -2.81 -6.74
C ASP A 65 16.55 -3.77 -6.62
N GLY A 66 17.37 -3.64 -5.59
CA GLY A 66 18.43 -4.61 -5.27
C GLY A 66 17.87 -6.01 -4.99
N LEU A 67 16.82 -6.11 -4.18
CA LEU A 67 16.12 -7.37 -3.92
C LEU A 67 15.43 -7.95 -5.17
N ASP A 68 14.83 -7.09 -6.00
CA ASP A 68 14.21 -7.50 -7.25
C ASP A 68 15.22 -8.13 -8.20
N ARG A 69 16.32 -7.43 -8.49
CA ARG A 69 17.38 -7.92 -9.37
C ARG A 69 18.05 -9.20 -8.86
N ALA A 70 18.22 -9.32 -7.54
CA ALA A 70 18.88 -10.48 -6.92
C ALA A 70 17.98 -11.72 -6.82
N VAL A 71 16.66 -11.54 -6.62
CA VAL A 71 15.74 -12.65 -6.28
C VAL A 71 14.49 -12.66 -7.15
N LEU A 72 13.69 -11.59 -7.14
CA LEU A 72 12.35 -11.64 -7.73
C LEU A 72 12.37 -11.67 -9.27
N LYS A 73 13.23 -10.90 -9.94
CA LYS A 73 13.39 -10.89 -11.40
C LYS A 73 13.92 -12.24 -11.93
N PRO A 74 14.96 -12.87 -11.34
CA PRO A 74 15.35 -14.25 -11.68
C PRO A 74 14.22 -15.28 -11.50
N VAL A 75 13.55 -15.29 -10.34
CA VAL A 75 12.48 -16.27 -10.04
C VAL A 75 11.26 -16.08 -10.95
N ALA A 76 10.87 -14.82 -11.21
CA ALA A 76 9.78 -14.48 -12.13
C ALA A 76 10.11 -14.83 -13.59
N THR A 77 11.38 -14.68 -14.00
CA THR A 77 11.86 -15.10 -15.33
C THR A 77 11.77 -16.61 -15.47
N ALA A 78 12.30 -17.37 -14.49
CA ALA A 78 12.19 -18.82 -14.47
C ALA A 78 10.72 -19.29 -14.51
N TYR A 79 9.83 -18.70 -13.68
CA TYR A 79 8.40 -18.98 -13.71
C TYR A 79 7.76 -18.68 -15.08
N ARG A 80 8.08 -17.53 -15.70
CA ARG A 80 7.58 -17.15 -17.03
C ARG A 80 7.96 -18.18 -18.10
N ASP A 81 9.18 -18.71 -18.01
CA ASP A 81 9.81 -19.52 -19.04
C ASP A 81 9.52 -21.02 -18.91
N VAL A 82 9.37 -21.55 -17.69
CA VAL A 82 8.97 -22.96 -17.47
C VAL A 82 7.45 -23.18 -17.48
N THR A 83 6.66 -22.15 -17.13
CA THR A 83 5.20 -22.29 -16.97
C THR A 83 4.49 -21.89 -18.27
N PRO A 84 3.70 -22.79 -18.90
CA PRO A 84 2.94 -22.46 -20.11
C PRO A 84 2.01 -21.27 -19.89
N ARG A 85 1.87 -20.42 -20.92
CA ARG A 85 1.08 -19.17 -20.84
C ARG A 85 -0.32 -19.40 -20.25
N LEU A 86 -1.05 -20.41 -20.73
CA LEU A 86 -2.40 -20.74 -20.25
C LEU A 86 -2.47 -20.93 -18.72
N ALA A 87 -1.46 -21.57 -18.12
CA ALA A 87 -1.42 -21.78 -16.67
C ALA A 87 -1.09 -20.49 -15.91
N ARG A 88 -0.20 -19.64 -16.45
CA ARG A 88 0.11 -18.32 -15.86
C ARG A 88 -1.07 -17.37 -15.94
N ASP A 89 -1.71 -17.28 -17.11
CA ASP A 89 -2.91 -16.50 -17.33
C ASP A 89 -4.03 -16.99 -16.37
N GLY A 90 -4.13 -18.30 -16.10
CA GLY A 90 -5.04 -18.88 -15.10
C GLY A 90 -4.72 -18.49 -13.64
N VAL A 91 -3.44 -18.50 -13.23
CA VAL A 91 -3.00 -18.02 -11.90
C VAL A 91 -3.29 -16.53 -11.73
N SER A 92 -3.01 -15.75 -12.76
CA SER A 92 -3.36 -14.32 -12.86
C SER A 92 -4.87 -14.10 -12.69
N ASN A 93 -5.70 -14.85 -13.42
CA ASN A 93 -7.16 -14.76 -13.34
C ASN A 93 -7.66 -15.10 -11.93
N PHE A 94 -7.13 -16.15 -11.30
CA PHE A 94 -7.54 -16.56 -9.94
C PHE A 94 -7.29 -15.45 -8.91
N PHE A 95 -6.10 -14.83 -8.90
CA PHE A 95 -5.82 -13.72 -7.98
C PHE A 95 -6.58 -12.44 -8.34
N SER A 96 -6.92 -12.23 -9.62
CA SER A 96 -7.81 -11.16 -10.04
C SER A 96 -9.25 -11.41 -9.60
N ASN A 97 -9.77 -12.64 -9.66
CA ASN A 97 -11.08 -13.04 -9.14
C ASN A 97 -11.20 -12.76 -7.63
N LEU A 98 -10.19 -13.14 -6.84
CA LEU A 98 -10.13 -12.79 -5.41
C LEU A 98 -10.04 -11.27 -5.15
N SER A 99 -9.49 -10.50 -6.11
CA SER A 99 -9.45 -9.03 -6.04
C SER A 99 -10.78 -8.38 -6.47
N ASP A 100 -11.53 -9.01 -7.38
CA ASP A 100 -12.86 -8.56 -7.82
C ASP A 100 -13.86 -8.65 -6.64
N ALA A 101 -13.74 -9.67 -5.77
CA ALA A 101 -14.53 -9.77 -4.53
C ALA A 101 -14.29 -8.59 -3.54
N TRP A 102 -13.04 -8.19 -3.33
CA TRP A 102 -12.72 -7.01 -2.49
C TRP A 102 -13.06 -5.69 -3.19
N SER A 103 -13.01 -5.67 -4.53
CA SER A 103 -13.45 -4.54 -5.33
C SER A 103 -14.96 -4.33 -5.20
N PHE A 104 -15.78 -5.38 -5.12
CA PHE A 104 -17.22 -5.26 -4.85
C PHE A 104 -17.50 -4.50 -3.55
N VAL A 105 -16.83 -4.88 -2.45
CA VAL A 105 -16.98 -4.22 -1.14
C VAL A 105 -16.61 -2.74 -1.24
N ASN A 106 -15.48 -2.41 -1.87
CA ASN A 106 -15.02 -1.03 -1.96
C ASN A 106 -15.87 -0.17 -2.91
N ASN A 107 -16.29 -0.69 -4.08
CA ASN A 107 -17.25 -0.02 -4.96
C ASN A 107 -18.57 0.29 -4.21
N ALA A 108 -19.09 -0.67 -3.43
CA ALA A 108 -20.29 -0.46 -2.61
C ALA A 108 -20.08 0.62 -1.53
N LEU A 109 -18.94 0.59 -0.82
CA LEU A 109 -18.56 1.63 0.16
C LEU A 109 -18.32 3.01 -0.47
N GLN A 110 -18.03 3.08 -1.77
CA GLN A 110 -17.87 4.33 -2.54
C GLN A 110 -19.16 4.85 -3.18
N GLY A 111 -20.27 4.09 -3.08
CA GLY A 111 -21.53 4.37 -3.76
C GLY A 111 -21.52 4.10 -5.28
N GLN A 112 -20.51 3.41 -5.80
CA GLN A 112 -20.33 3.11 -7.22
C GLN A 112 -21.16 1.88 -7.59
N ALA A 113 -22.48 2.07 -7.79
CA ALA A 113 -23.43 0.99 -8.05
C ALA A 113 -23.05 0.12 -9.27
N GLU A 114 -22.59 0.73 -10.36
CA GLU A 114 -22.13 0.01 -11.55
C GLU A 114 -20.86 -0.80 -11.28
N GLY A 115 -19.83 -0.19 -10.69
CA GLY A 115 -18.59 -0.87 -10.33
C GLY A 115 -18.80 -2.00 -9.32
N ALA A 116 -19.77 -1.86 -8.41
CA ALA A 116 -20.18 -2.91 -7.49
C ALA A 116 -20.87 -4.05 -8.24
N TYR A 117 -21.84 -3.75 -9.11
CA TYR A 117 -22.51 -4.75 -9.94
C TYR A 117 -21.50 -5.51 -10.82
N ASN A 118 -20.64 -4.79 -11.55
CA ASN A 118 -19.61 -5.38 -12.40
C ASN A 118 -18.66 -6.26 -11.58
N SER A 119 -18.16 -5.79 -10.44
CA SER A 119 -17.30 -6.59 -9.55
C SER A 119 -17.99 -7.87 -9.04
N MET A 120 -19.26 -7.76 -8.64
CA MET A 120 -20.08 -8.87 -8.14
C MET A 120 -20.35 -9.92 -9.23
N VAL A 121 -20.74 -9.49 -10.43
CA VAL A 121 -21.00 -10.40 -11.56
C VAL A 121 -19.70 -11.04 -12.01
N ARG A 122 -18.61 -10.28 -12.13
CA ARG A 122 -17.28 -10.82 -12.47
C ARG A 122 -16.82 -11.89 -11.50
N PHE A 123 -16.90 -11.62 -10.19
CA PHE A 123 -16.58 -12.62 -9.17
C PHE A 123 -17.47 -13.87 -9.26
N SER A 124 -18.78 -13.69 -9.41
CA SER A 124 -19.75 -14.80 -9.46
C SER A 124 -19.56 -15.66 -10.72
N VAL A 125 -19.46 -15.05 -11.90
CA VAL A 125 -19.32 -15.74 -13.19
C VAL A 125 -17.98 -16.46 -13.28
N ASN A 126 -16.87 -15.81 -12.89
CA ASN A 126 -15.55 -16.44 -12.93
C ASN A 126 -15.41 -17.54 -11.87
N THR A 127 -16.06 -17.42 -10.70
CA THR A 127 -16.05 -18.49 -9.70
C THR A 127 -16.87 -19.70 -10.15
N VAL A 128 -18.08 -19.50 -10.68
CA VAL A 128 -19.01 -20.59 -11.06
C VAL A 128 -18.66 -21.21 -12.41
N PHE A 129 -18.55 -20.41 -13.46
CA PHE A 129 -18.30 -20.90 -14.83
C PHE A 129 -16.81 -20.91 -15.18
N GLY A 130 -16.03 -20.02 -14.56
CA GLY A 130 -14.59 -19.91 -14.77
C GLY A 130 -13.71 -20.81 -13.88
N LEU A 131 -14.26 -21.92 -13.36
CA LEU A 131 -13.54 -22.91 -12.53
C LEU A 131 -12.84 -22.29 -11.32
N GLY A 132 -13.58 -21.60 -10.44
CA GLY A 132 -13.04 -20.94 -9.25
C GLY A 132 -12.25 -19.65 -9.53
N GLY A 133 -12.29 -19.15 -10.77
CA GLY A 133 -11.61 -17.94 -11.22
C GLY A 133 -10.39 -18.18 -12.11
N LEU A 134 -10.10 -19.42 -12.52
CA LEU A 134 -9.02 -19.74 -13.45
C LEU A 134 -9.28 -19.22 -14.88
N LEU A 135 -10.55 -19.15 -15.31
CA LEU A 135 -10.96 -18.61 -16.60
C LEU A 135 -11.73 -17.29 -16.38
N ASP A 136 -11.32 -16.23 -17.08
CA ASP A 136 -11.96 -14.91 -16.97
C ASP A 136 -13.15 -14.76 -17.93
N ILE A 137 -14.13 -15.65 -17.78
CA ILE A 137 -15.37 -15.73 -18.58
C ILE A 137 -16.12 -14.38 -18.59
N ALA A 138 -16.06 -13.62 -17.49
CA ALA A 138 -16.71 -12.33 -17.38
C ALA A 138 -16.05 -11.23 -18.24
N SER A 139 -14.76 -11.34 -18.54
CA SER A 139 -14.08 -10.45 -19.51
C SER A 139 -14.49 -10.80 -20.95
N GLU A 140 -14.62 -12.08 -21.29
CA GLU A 140 -15.16 -12.52 -22.60
C GLU A 140 -16.64 -12.10 -22.78
N ALA A 141 -17.39 -11.99 -21.69
CA ALA A 141 -18.75 -11.44 -21.66
C ALA A 141 -18.81 -9.89 -21.71
N GLY A 142 -17.67 -9.20 -21.84
CA GLY A 142 -17.60 -7.74 -21.99
C GLY A 142 -17.81 -6.94 -20.70
N ILE A 143 -17.78 -7.57 -19.51
CA ILE A 143 -18.01 -6.89 -18.23
C ILE A 143 -16.70 -6.25 -17.76
N GLU A 144 -16.64 -4.92 -17.63
CA GLU A 144 -15.38 -4.24 -17.30
C GLU A 144 -14.91 -4.45 -15.85
N ARG A 145 -13.58 -4.55 -15.65
CA ARG A 145 -12.95 -4.77 -14.34
C ARG A 145 -12.57 -3.45 -13.65
N GLN A 146 -13.45 -2.96 -12.78
CA GLN A 146 -13.21 -1.76 -11.96
C GLN A 146 -12.55 -2.12 -10.62
N LYS A 147 -11.22 -2.30 -10.62
CA LYS A 147 -10.45 -2.71 -9.42
C LYS A 147 -10.36 -1.58 -8.38
N GLN A 148 -11.04 -1.80 -7.25
CA GLN A 148 -11.04 -0.90 -6.09
C GLN A 148 -10.20 -1.43 -4.93
N ASP A 149 -9.80 -0.53 -4.03
CA ASP A 149 -9.09 -0.80 -2.77
C ASP A 149 -9.52 0.22 -1.69
N PHE A 150 -9.17 -0.03 -0.43
CA PHE A 150 -9.64 0.80 0.68
C PHE A 150 -9.01 2.20 0.69
N GLY A 151 -7.83 2.39 0.10
CA GLY A 151 -7.25 3.72 -0.09
C GLY A 151 -8.08 4.58 -1.05
N GLN A 152 -8.63 4.00 -2.13
CA GLN A 152 -9.58 4.68 -3.01
C GLN A 152 -10.89 5.00 -2.27
N THR A 153 -11.37 4.08 -1.44
CA THR A 153 -12.55 4.29 -0.59
C THR A 153 -12.35 5.45 0.39
N LEU A 154 -11.21 5.51 1.09
CA LEU A 154 -10.87 6.65 1.95
C LEU A 154 -10.81 7.97 1.14
N GLY A 155 -10.28 7.93 -0.09
CA GLY A 155 -10.29 9.07 -1.01
C GLY A 155 -11.69 9.58 -1.35
N ARG A 156 -12.62 8.68 -1.65
CA ARG A 156 -14.04 9.00 -1.91
C ARG A 156 -14.75 9.62 -0.71
N TRP A 157 -14.29 9.33 0.50
CA TRP A 157 -14.78 9.93 1.76
C TRP A 157 -13.94 11.15 2.22
N GLY A 158 -13.18 11.77 1.30
CA GLY A 158 -12.49 13.04 1.54
C GLY A 158 -11.13 12.94 2.24
N VAL A 159 -10.57 11.74 2.40
CA VAL A 159 -9.21 11.58 2.94
C VAL A 159 -8.20 11.90 1.82
N PRO A 160 -7.37 12.96 1.95
CA PRO A 160 -6.41 13.33 0.93
C PRO A 160 -5.36 12.24 0.76
N THR A 161 -4.91 12.04 -0.47
CA THR A 161 -3.89 11.04 -0.85
C THR A 161 -2.61 11.14 0.00
N GLY A 162 -2.21 12.39 0.31
CA GLY A 162 -0.98 12.72 1.03
C GLY A 162 0.30 12.45 0.23
N PRO A 163 1.47 12.70 0.84
CA PRO A 163 2.78 12.45 0.26
C PRO A 163 2.97 11.05 -0.35
N TYR A 164 3.79 10.97 -1.40
CA TYR A 164 4.34 9.73 -1.92
C TYR A 164 5.28 9.06 -0.90
N LEU A 165 5.22 7.73 -0.84
CA LEU A 165 6.09 6.90 -0.01
C LEU A 165 6.54 5.65 -0.79
N VAL A 166 7.79 5.24 -0.63
CA VAL A 166 8.24 3.90 -1.05
C VAL A 166 8.41 3.05 0.20
N LEU A 167 7.60 2.00 0.29
CA LEU A 167 7.63 1.05 1.38
C LEU A 167 8.65 -0.07 1.10
N PRO A 168 9.43 -0.53 2.10
CA PRO A 168 10.28 -1.70 1.93
C PRO A 168 9.43 -2.94 1.60
N LEU A 169 9.91 -3.76 0.67
CA LEU A 169 9.27 -4.95 0.09
C LEU A 169 7.97 -4.71 -0.70
N LEU A 170 7.17 -3.69 -0.35
CA LEU A 170 5.86 -3.42 -0.98
C LEU A 170 5.93 -2.41 -2.14
N GLY A 171 6.93 -1.51 -2.15
CA GLY A 171 7.16 -0.58 -3.26
C GLY A 171 6.37 0.74 -3.16
N PRO A 172 6.05 1.37 -4.31
CA PRO A 172 5.31 2.64 -4.40
C PRO A 172 3.97 2.65 -3.66
N SER A 173 3.72 3.72 -2.91
CA SER A 173 2.53 3.94 -2.08
C SER A 173 2.30 5.45 -1.84
N THR A 174 1.27 5.81 -1.08
CA THR A 174 1.07 7.15 -0.51
C THR A 174 0.78 7.05 0.99
N VAL A 175 0.76 8.16 1.72
CA VAL A 175 0.40 8.16 3.15
C VAL A 175 -0.99 7.53 3.38
N ARG A 176 -2.02 7.94 2.64
CA ARG A 176 -3.38 7.37 2.72
C ARG A 176 -3.40 5.89 2.39
N ASP A 177 -2.74 5.52 1.29
CA ASP A 177 -2.80 4.16 0.77
C ASP A 177 -2.01 3.20 1.67
N THR A 178 -0.92 3.66 2.29
CA THR A 178 -0.19 2.96 3.36
C THR A 178 -1.05 2.73 4.60
N ALA A 179 -1.85 3.73 5.00
CA ALA A 179 -2.79 3.60 6.12
C ALA A 179 -3.97 2.65 5.82
N ALA A 180 -4.30 2.44 4.53
CA ALA A 180 -5.33 1.50 4.10
C ALA A 180 -4.87 0.03 4.10
N LEU A 181 -3.55 -0.23 3.97
CA LEU A 181 -2.98 -1.59 3.87
C LEU A 181 -3.48 -2.61 4.91
N PRO A 182 -3.70 -2.29 6.21
CA PRO A 182 -4.24 -3.25 7.17
C PRO A 182 -5.68 -3.70 6.84
N VAL A 183 -6.48 -2.80 6.27
CA VAL A 183 -7.87 -3.07 5.87
C VAL A 183 -7.91 -3.84 4.55
N ASP A 184 -7.07 -3.47 3.58
CA ASP A 184 -6.89 -4.22 2.33
C ASP A 184 -6.30 -5.63 2.58
N ALA A 185 -5.44 -5.78 3.60
CA ALA A 185 -4.95 -7.08 4.04
C ALA A 185 -6.07 -7.92 4.67
N TRP A 186 -6.89 -7.35 5.56
CA TRP A 186 -8.06 -8.03 6.14
C TRP A 186 -9.06 -8.46 5.05
N GLY A 187 -9.32 -7.59 4.07
CA GLY A 187 -10.24 -7.85 2.96
C GLY A 187 -9.76 -8.86 1.90
N ASN A 188 -8.48 -9.27 1.94
CA ASN A 188 -7.91 -10.23 0.99
C ASN A 188 -8.23 -11.68 1.41
N PRO A 189 -8.99 -12.47 0.61
CA PRO A 189 -9.46 -13.80 1.02
C PRO A 189 -8.39 -14.82 1.41
N LEU A 190 -7.11 -14.59 1.06
CA LEU A 190 -6.00 -15.43 1.51
C LEU A 190 -5.78 -15.41 3.02
N THR A 191 -6.19 -14.34 3.74
CA THR A 191 -6.01 -14.27 5.20
C THR A 191 -6.88 -15.27 5.97
N ALA A 192 -8.03 -15.66 5.41
CA ALA A 192 -8.92 -16.68 5.96
C ALA A 192 -8.36 -18.11 5.85
N ILE A 193 -7.23 -18.31 5.15
CA ILE A 193 -6.55 -19.60 5.07
C ILE A 193 -5.77 -19.81 6.37
N ASN A 194 -6.28 -20.74 7.20
CA ASN A 194 -5.67 -21.11 8.48
C ASN A 194 -4.33 -21.84 8.32
N ASP A 195 -4.15 -22.60 7.23
CA ASP A 195 -2.89 -23.28 6.93
C ASP A 195 -1.82 -22.27 6.48
N ILE A 196 -0.83 -22.04 7.34
CA ILE A 196 0.21 -21.04 7.12
C ILE A 196 1.11 -21.41 5.92
N PRO A 197 1.58 -22.67 5.74
CA PRO A 197 2.32 -23.08 4.54
C PRO A 197 1.59 -22.79 3.22
N VAL A 198 0.32 -23.20 3.08
CA VAL A 198 -0.50 -22.99 1.86
C VAL A 198 -0.73 -21.49 1.65
N ARG A 199 -1.12 -20.75 2.70
CA ARG A 199 -1.33 -19.30 2.61
C ARG A 199 -0.09 -18.57 2.14
N ASN A 200 1.06 -18.85 2.74
CA ASN A 200 2.32 -18.20 2.39
C ASN A 200 2.78 -18.59 0.98
N SER A 201 2.55 -19.84 0.56
CA SER A 201 2.82 -20.31 -0.81
C SER A 201 1.97 -19.54 -1.84
N LEU A 202 0.70 -19.27 -1.54
CA LEU A 202 -0.18 -18.47 -2.40
C LEU A 202 0.22 -16.99 -2.46
N TYR A 203 0.73 -16.40 -1.37
CA TYR A 203 1.33 -15.06 -1.40
C TYR A 203 2.60 -15.01 -2.27
N VAL A 204 3.50 -15.99 -2.14
CA VAL A 204 4.71 -16.08 -2.98
C VAL A 204 4.34 -16.28 -4.46
N LEU A 205 3.38 -17.17 -4.77
CA LEU A 205 2.89 -17.37 -6.14
C LEU A 205 2.30 -16.07 -6.71
N ARG A 206 1.48 -15.34 -5.94
CA ARG A 206 0.91 -14.04 -6.36
C ARG A 206 2.01 -13.01 -6.65
N LEU A 207 3.06 -12.95 -5.82
CA LEU A 207 4.19 -12.05 -6.01
C LEU A 207 4.98 -12.39 -7.27
N VAL A 208 5.36 -13.66 -7.46
CA VAL A 208 6.12 -14.13 -8.62
C VAL A 208 5.34 -13.94 -9.92
N ASP A 209 4.04 -14.28 -9.93
CA ASP A 209 3.17 -14.10 -11.10
C ASP A 209 2.96 -12.62 -11.46
N THR A 210 2.80 -11.76 -10.45
CA THR A 210 2.71 -10.31 -10.66
C THR A 210 4.02 -9.76 -11.22
N ARG A 211 5.18 -10.16 -10.67
CA ARG A 211 6.48 -9.71 -11.18
C ARG A 211 6.75 -10.21 -12.60
N ALA A 212 6.34 -11.45 -12.91
CA ALA A 212 6.49 -12.06 -14.23
C ALA A 212 5.72 -11.31 -15.33
N ARG A 213 4.49 -10.86 -15.05
CA ARG A 213 3.74 -9.97 -15.95
C ARG A 213 4.40 -8.61 -16.13
N LEU A 214 5.06 -8.09 -15.09
CA LEU A 214 5.75 -6.81 -15.12
C LEU A 214 7.16 -6.87 -15.73
N LEU A 215 7.70 -8.05 -16.10
CA LEU A 215 9.05 -8.17 -16.68
C LEU A 215 9.21 -7.28 -17.91
N ASN A 216 8.42 -7.51 -18.97
CA ASN A 216 8.50 -6.77 -20.23
C ASN A 216 8.29 -5.25 -20.02
N ALA A 217 7.37 -4.86 -19.13
CA ALA A 217 7.13 -3.45 -18.82
C ALA A 217 8.34 -2.81 -18.11
N SER A 218 8.97 -3.53 -17.17
CA SER A 218 10.22 -3.08 -16.55
C SER A 218 11.39 -3.09 -17.52
N ASP A 219 11.52 -4.06 -18.42
CA ASP A 219 12.62 -4.11 -19.39
C ASP A 219 12.54 -2.96 -20.42
N THR A 220 11.32 -2.53 -20.78
CA THR A 220 11.11 -1.29 -21.54
C THR A 220 11.47 -0.06 -20.71
N LEU A 221 10.96 0.06 -19.47
CA LEU A 221 11.25 1.20 -18.57
C LEU A 221 12.77 1.35 -18.34
N ASP A 222 13.45 0.23 -18.10
CA ASP A 222 14.89 0.06 -17.92
C ASP A 222 15.71 0.63 -19.09
N SER A 223 15.13 0.72 -20.29
CA SER A 223 15.76 1.22 -21.52
C SER A 223 15.47 2.69 -21.85
N VAL A 224 14.43 3.30 -21.26
CA VAL A 224 13.99 4.68 -21.56
C VAL A 224 14.17 5.65 -20.39
N ALA A 225 14.26 5.16 -19.15
CA ALA A 225 14.29 6.00 -17.96
C ALA A 225 15.71 6.47 -17.61
N LEU A 226 15.96 7.79 -17.69
CA LEU A 226 17.18 8.40 -17.15
C LEU A 226 17.23 8.30 -15.62
N ASP A 227 16.09 8.53 -14.96
CA ASP A 227 15.89 8.20 -13.54
C ASP A 227 14.67 7.28 -13.38
N ARG A 228 14.94 6.02 -13.07
CA ARG A 228 13.90 5.00 -12.83
C ARG A 228 13.02 5.35 -11.62
N TYR A 229 13.57 5.99 -10.60
CA TYR A 229 12.82 6.34 -9.39
C TYR A 229 11.73 7.37 -9.70
N SER A 230 12.11 8.51 -10.30
CA SER A 230 11.16 9.57 -10.63
C SER A 230 10.09 9.06 -11.59
N LEU A 231 10.46 8.37 -12.67
CA LEU A 231 9.47 7.80 -13.60
C LEU A 231 8.54 6.79 -12.93
N THR A 232 9.03 5.96 -12.00
CA THR A 232 8.17 5.02 -11.25
C THR A 232 7.17 5.77 -10.36
N ARG A 233 7.62 6.80 -9.64
CA ARG A 233 6.77 7.68 -8.81
C ARG A 233 5.71 8.36 -9.67
N ASP A 234 6.11 9.01 -10.74
CA ASP A 234 5.25 9.87 -11.54
C ASP A 234 4.17 9.04 -12.27
N VAL A 235 4.54 7.85 -12.78
CA VAL A 235 3.58 6.86 -13.29
C VAL A 235 2.64 6.35 -12.20
N TYR A 236 3.14 6.03 -10.99
CA TYR A 236 2.31 5.58 -9.88
C TYR A 236 1.28 6.65 -9.46
N LEU A 237 1.72 7.91 -9.29
CA LEU A 237 0.84 9.02 -8.92
C LEU A 237 -0.22 9.28 -10.01
N ASN A 238 0.14 9.24 -11.29
CA ASN A 238 -0.81 9.40 -12.39
C ASN A 238 -1.83 8.25 -12.46
N LEU A 239 -1.41 7.01 -12.23
CA LEU A 239 -2.31 5.85 -12.10
C LEU A 239 -3.20 5.93 -10.85
N ARG A 240 -2.80 6.68 -9.82
CA ARG A 240 -3.61 6.90 -8.60
C ARG A 240 -4.60 8.05 -8.74
N ARG A 241 -4.21 9.13 -9.45
CA ARG A 241 -5.08 10.22 -9.90
C ARG A 241 -6.24 9.67 -10.73
N GLY A 242 -5.95 9.01 -11.87
CA GLY A 242 -6.96 8.52 -12.81
C GLY A 242 -7.91 7.42 -12.30
N LYS A 243 -7.71 6.94 -11.07
CA LYS A 243 -8.63 5.99 -10.39
C LYS A 243 -9.42 6.60 -9.24
N SER A 244 -8.94 7.71 -8.68
CA SER A 244 -9.66 8.47 -7.67
C SER A 244 -10.75 9.28 -8.37
N GLY A 245 -11.89 8.63 -8.64
CA GLY A 245 -12.99 9.18 -9.44
C GLY A 245 -13.43 10.58 -8.96
N ASP A 246 -13.57 11.49 -9.92
CA ASP A 246 -13.56 12.94 -9.71
C ASP A 246 -14.62 13.45 -8.71
N ASP A 247 -14.11 14.06 -7.63
CA ASP A 247 -14.77 15.10 -6.83
C ASP A 247 -13.70 16.10 -6.38
N GLY A 248 -13.07 16.78 -7.35
CA GLY A 248 -12.64 18.19 -7.26
C GLY A 248 -11.82 18.68 -6.05
N ARG A 249 -11.18 17.79 -5.27
CA ARG A 249 -10.51 18.12 -3.99
C ARG A 249 -9.15 17.47 -3.80
N ILE A 250 -8.25 17.75 -4.74
CA ILE A 250 -6.85 18.00 -4.40
C ILE A 250 -6.56 19.40 -4.95
N GLU A 251 -5.93 20.27 -4.13
CA GLU A 251 -5.55 21.61 -4.57
C GLU A 251 -4.54 21.53 -5.73
N ASP A 252 -4.73 22.36 -6.74
CA ASP A 252 -3.82 22.41 -7.89
C ASP A 252 -2.53 23.13 -7.49
N TYR A 253 -1.53 22.35 -7.09
CA TYR A 253 -0.21 22.86 -6.72
C TYR A 253 0.72 23.07 -7.93
N ASP A 254 0.27 22.77 -9.15
CA ASP A 254 1.17 22.62 -10.32
C ASP A 254 1.23 23.89 -11.22
N GLU A 255 0.57 25.01 -10.86
CA GLU A 255 0.62 26.27 -11.64
C GLU A 255 2.01 26.94 -11.74
N ASP A 256 2.91 26.73 -10.77
CA ASP A 256 4.21 27.45 -10.69
C ASP A 256 5.46 26.55 -10.70
N ALA A 257 5.30 25.23 -10.66
CA ALA A 257 6.41 24.27 -10.64
C ALA A 257 7.12 24.09 -12.02
N GLY A 258 6.60 24.70 -13.09
CA GLY A 258 7.04 24.47 -14.48
C GLY A 258 7.45 25.73 -15.26
N LYS A 259 7.46 26.92 -14.66
CA LYS A 259 7.87 28.15 -15.35
C LYS A 259 9.41 28.27 -15.36
N LEU A 260 10.02 28.24 -16.54
CA LEU A 260 11.40 28.71 -16.71
C LEU A 260 11.48 30.19 -16.28
N PRO A 261 12.57 30.64 -15.64
CA PRO A 261 12.77 32.06 -15.41
C PRO A 261 12.81 32.79 -16.76
N PRO A 262 12.23 34.00 -16.89
CA PRO A 262 12.34 34.77 -18.11
C PRO A 262 13.82 35.07 -18.38
N GLU A 263 14.27 34.86 -19.62
CA GLU A 263 15.69 35.09 -19.95
C GLU A 263 16.05 36.57 -19.81
N ASP A 264 17.02 36.87 -18.94
CA ASP A 264 17.49 38.24 -18.70
C ASP A 264 18.02 38.85 -20.00
N GLY A 265 17.41 39.97 -20.40
CA GLY A 265 17.50 40.48 -21.77
C GLY A 265 18.91 40.81 -22.25
N ALA A 266 19.38 40.02 -23.23
CA ALA A 266 20.41 40.48 -24.17
C ALA A 266 19.86 41.65 -25.01
N LYS A 267 20.73 42.62 -25.33
CA LYS A 267 20.40 43.87 -26.03
C LYS A 267 20.54 43.77 -27.53
#